data_AF-A0A950L3W7-F1
#
_entry.id   AF-A0A950L3W7-F1
#
_cell.length_a   1.000
_cell.length_b   1.000
_cell.length_c   1.000
_cell.angle_alpha   90.00
_cell.angle_beta   90.00
_cell.angle_gamma   90.00
#
_symmetry.space_group_name_H-M   'P 1'
#
loop_
_entity.id
_entity.type
_entity.pdbx_description
1 polymer ?
#
loop_
_entity_poly.entity_id
_entity_poly.type
_entity_poly.pdbx_seq_one_letter_code
_entity_poly.pdbx_strand_id
1 'polypeptide(L)'
;MPMTAPNQNQLVVPAGGFTPYPEVPQPNIFPMEWRVETPKLAELYERAKRHVWNPSDFPWDALRAEDFTEEQRLGIMYWYAVLANFDGSGPAVFAKATIHAFETHQEDPIRKCFFSITHDEMNHEEVCQRAIQKLVPGAPMDFEPTSELAKAAQNNIGWLYHNGGRYWTGYSASLAKYPLSVLFTSFMMGEVASSTLFFGMSKKATHPLFKEIFKKVGQDEARHLAICLTVLERDWPGLSDEYKTMITKQLRAG
;
A
#
# COMPACT_ATOMS: atom_id res chain seq x y z
N MET A 1 -36.73 -12.24 61.55
CA MET A 1 -37.00 -12.64 60.15
C MET A 1 -36.14 -11.77 59.25
N PRO A 2 -35.20 -12.34 58.47
CA PRO A 2 -34.38 -11.55 57.57
C PRO A 2 -35.25 -11.09 56.39
N MET A 3 -35.36 -9.78 56.19
CA MET A 3 -35.97 -9.22 54.99
C MET A 3 -34.99 -9.41 53.84
N THR A 4 -35.30 -10.33 52.93
CA THR A 4 -34.62 -10.43 51.64
C THR A 4 -34.89 -9.15 50.86
N ALA A 5 -33.84 -8.35 50.64
CA ALA A 5 -33.91 -7.19 49.77
C ALA A 5 -34.43 -7.64 48.38
N PRO A 6 -35.41 -6.93 47.78
CA PRO A 6 -35.88 -7.28 46.46
C PRO A 6 -34.69 -7.20 45.49
N ASN A 7 -34.52 -8.26 44.71
CA ASN A 7 -33.43 -8.42 43.77
C ASN A 7 -33.52 -7.29 42.71
N GLN A 8 -32.82 -6.18 42.94
CA GLN A 8 -32.84 -4.96 42.10
C GLN A 8 -32.27 -5.16 40.69
N ASN A 9 -31.93 -6.40 40.32
CA ASN A 9 -31.31 -6.77 39.05
C ASN A 9 -32.28 -7.44 38.06
N GLN A 10 -33.60 -7.21 38.16
CA GLN A 10 -34.52 -7.66 37.12
C GLN A 10 -34.58 -6.65 35.97
N LEU A 11 -34.11 -7.08 34.80
CA LEU A 11 -34.31 -6.37 33.54
C LEU A 11 -35.82 -6.21 33.29
N VAL A 12 -36.32 -4.97 33.30
CA VAL A 12 -37.72 -4.66 32.97
C VAL A 12 -37.80 -4.32 31.49
N VAL A 13 -38.52 -5.16 30.74
CA VAL A 13 -38.84 -4.88 29.33
C VAL A 13 -40.16 -4.08 29.30
N PRO A 14 -40.20 -2.90 28.65
CA PRO A 14 -41.43 -2.11 28.53
C PRO A 14 -42.55 -2.89 27.82
N ALA A 15 -43.81 -2.60 28.16
CA ALA A 15 -44.98 -3.28 27.61
C ALA A 15 -45.16 -3.14 26.07
N GLY A 16 -44.40 -2.23 25.43
CA GLY A 16 -44.33 -2.06 23.97
C GLY A 16 -42.99 -2.48 23.34
N GLY A 17 -42.12 -3.16 24.10
CA GLY A 17 -40.76 -3.47 23.69
C GLY A 17 -39.83 -2.26 23.71
N PHE A 18 -38.61 -2.43 23.19
CA PHE A 18 -37.66 -1.34 22.98
C PHE A 18 -37.92 -0.65 21.64
N THR A 19 -37.66 0.65 21.58
CA THR A 19 -37.67 1.39 20.32
C THR A 19 -36.62 0.80 19.37
N PRO A 20 -36.99 0.41 18.14
CA PRO A 20 -36.02 -0.08 17.16
C PRO A 20 -35.02 1.03 16.81
N TYR A 21 -33.78 0.66 16.52
CA TYR A 21 -32.78 1.62 16.04
C TYR A 21 -33.18 2.13 14.64
N PRO A 22 -32.87 3.40 14.30
CA PRO A 22 -33.07 3.90 12.94
C PRO A 22 -32.10 3.24 11.96
N GLU A 23 -32.56 2.93 10.75
CA GLU A 23 -31.70 2.37 9.71
C GLU A 23 -30.59 3.36 9.30
N VAL A 24 -29.41 2.83 8.99
CA VAL A 24 -28.28 3.63 8.49
C VAL A 24 -28.37 3.73 6.97
N PRO A 25 -28.53 4.94 6.39
CA PRO A 25 -28.52 5.12 4.94
C PRO A 25 -27.18 4.66 4.33
N GLN A 26 -27.26 3.94 3.21
CA GLN A 26 -26.10 3.41 2.49
C GLN A 26 -25.80 4.23 1.22
N PRO A 27 -24.53 4.31 0.76
CA PRO A 27 -23.35 3.62 1.29
C PRO A 27 -22.82 4.24 2.59
N ASN A 28 -22.39 3.40 3.53
CA ASN A 28 -21.78 3.82 4.78
C ASN A 28 -20.84 2.73 5.33
N ILE A 29 -19.89 3.11 6.19
CA ILE A 29 -19.01 2.15 6.89
C ILE A 29 -19.73 1.33 7.98
N PHE A 30 -20.95 1.72 8.36
CA PHE A 30 -21.77 1.04 9.36
C PHE A 30 -22.83 0.13 8.70
N PRO A 31 -23.17 -1.01 9.34
CA PRO A 31 -22.62 -1.50 10.61
C PRO A 31 -21.17 -1.98 10.48
N MET A 32 -20.44 -2.00 11.61
CA MET A 32 -19.12 -2.62 11.64
C MET A 32 -19.27 -4.14 11.66
N GLU A 33 -18.51 -4.81 10.81
CA GLU A 33 -18.57 -6.26 10.64
C GLU A 33 -17.18 -6.87 10.85
N TRP A 34 -17.11 -8.09 11.35
CA TRP A 34 -15.84 -8.84 11.56
C TRP A 34 -15.85 -10.22 10.90
N ARG A 35 -16.61 -10.35 9.81
CA ARG A 35 -16.66 -11.60 9.04
C ARG A 35 -15.29 -11.93 8.47
N VAL A 36 -14.94 -13.21 8.55
CA VAL A 36 -13.74 -13.80 7.96
C VAL A 36 -14.21 -14.92 7.05
N GLU A 37 -14.11 -14.71 5.76
CA GLU A 37 -14.48 -15.69 4.73
C GLU A 37 -13.22 -16.33 4.13
N THR A 38 -12.10 -15.59 4.15
CA THR A 38 -10.80 -16.02 3.63
C THR A 38 -9.75 -16.07 4.75
N PRO A 39 -9.60 -17.19 5.48
CA PRO A 39 -8.63 -17.32 6.59
C PRO A 39 -7.19 -16.98 6.21
N LYS A 40 -6.78 -17.31 4.98
CA LYS A 40 -5.45 -16.99 4.43
C LYS A 40 -5.15 -15.48 4.46
N LEU A 41 -6.14 -14.61 4.21
CA LEU A 41 -5.94 -13.16 4.31
C LEU A 41 -5.71 -12.72 5.77
N ALA A 42 -6.39 -13.34 6.73
CA ALA A 42 -6.15 -13.07 8.15
C ALA A 42 -4.72 -13.48 8.57
N GLU A 43 -4.23 -14.63 8.09
CA GLU A 43 -2.84 -15.07 8.31
C GLU A 43 -1.81 -14.11 7.68
N LEU A 44 -2.09 -13.62 6.47
CA LEU A 44 -1.23 -12.62 5.81
C LEU A 44 -1.14 -11.32 6.61
N TYR A 45 -2.27 -10.86 7.16
CA TYR A 45 -2.29 -9.68 8.03
C TYR A 45 -1.56 -9.92 9.36
N GLU A 46 -1.74 -11.09 9.99
CA GLU A 46 -0.96 -11.46 11.18
C GLU A 46 0.54 -11.47 10.91
N ARG A 47 0.94 -11.91 9.71
CA ARG A 47 2.33 -11.86 9.26
C ARG A 47 2.82 -10.42 9.08
N ALA A 48 2.01 -9.53 8.51
CA ALA A 48 2.36 -8.11 8.32
C ALA A 48 2.77 -7.46 9.64
N LYS A 49 1.96 -7.63 10.70
CA LYS A 49 2.24 -7.08 12.04
C LYS A 49 3.57 -7.52 12.65
N ARG A 50 4.08 -8.70 12.27
CA ARG A 50 5.33 -9.27 12.81
C ARG A 50 6.57 -8.87 12.01
N HIS A 51 6.38 -8.39 10.79
CA HIS A 51 7.48 -8.00 9.89
C HIS A 51 7.63 -6.48 9.78
N VAL A 52 6.93 -5.72 10.62
CA VAL A 52 7.07 -4.26 10.70
C VAL A 52 8.54 -3.89 10.95
N TRP A 53 8.98 -2.89 10.22
CA TRP A 53 10.27 -2.23 10.37
C TRP A 53 10.06 -0.72 10.30
N ASN A 54 11.03 0.02 10.79
CA ASN A 54 10.98 1.48 10.83
C ASN A 54 12.14 2.04 9.98
N PRO A 55 11.86 2.83 8.93
CA PRO A 55 12.90 3.43 8.09
C PRO A 55 13.96 4.19 8.88
N SER A 56 13.60 4.81 10.02
CA SER A 56 14.57 5.57 10.82
C SER A 56 15.64 4.73 11.49
N ASP A 57 15.39 3.43 11.68
CA ASP A 57 16.27 2.54 12.44
C ASP A 57 17.45 2.04 11.60
N PHE A 58 17.44 2.27 10.29
CA PHE A 58 18.58 1.94 9.43
C PHE A 58 19.80 2.83 9.72
N PRO A 59 21.02 2.34 9.46
CA PRO A 59 22.27 3.08 9.71
C PRO A 59 22.52 4.15 8.64
N TRP A 60 21.66 5.17 8.57
CA TRP A 60 21.73 6.25 7.57
C TRP A 60 23.04 7.03 7.61
N ASP A 61 23.69 7.12 8.76
CA ASP A 61 24.99 7.78 8.91
C ASP A 61 26.12 7.05 8.15
N ALA A 62 25.91 5.78 7.77
CA ALA A 62 26.83 5.04 6.92
C ALA A 62 26.69 5.40 5.42
N LEU A 63 25.62 6.09 5.01
CA LEU A 63 25.45 6.58 3.65
C LEU A 63 25.98 8.01 3.56
N ARG A 64 27.28 8.14 3.27
CA ARG A 64 27.95 9.43 3.22
C ARG A 64 28.09 9.91 1.78
N ALA A 65 27.71 11.14 1.50
CA ALA A 65 27.74 11.70 0.16
C ALA A 65 29.17 11.74 -0.41
N GLU A 66 30.17 11.99 0.43
CA GLU A 66 31.59 12.03 0.07
C GLU A 66 32.17 10.71 -0.44
N ASP A 67 31.48 9.58 -0.21
CA ASP A 67 31.90 8.27 -0.70
C ASP A 67 31.54 8.05 -2.18
N PHE A 68 30.86 9.01 -2.81
CA PHE A 68 30.34 8.92 -4.17
C PHE A 68 30.74 10.13 -5.02
N THR A 69 30.98 9.89 -6.30
CA THR A 69 31.09 10.98 -7.28
C THR A 69 29.76 11.72 -7.44
N GLU A 70 29.79 12.94 -7.97
CA GLU A 70 28.56 13.68 -8.29
C GLU A 70 27.61 12.88 -9.20
N GLU A 71 28.14 12.24 -10.24
CA GLU A 71 27.37 11.39 -11.15
C GLU A 71 26.74 10.19 -10.44
N GLN A 72 27.47 9.55 -9.52
CA GLN A 72 26.94 8.43 -8.74
C GLN A 72 25.81 8.88 -7.80
N ARG A 73 25.99 10.00 -7.09
CA ARG A 73 24.95 10.57 -6.23
C ARG A 73 23.70 10.91 -7.03
N LEU A 74 23.88 11.54 -8.19
CA LEU A 74 22.79 11.89 -9.09
C LEU A 74 22.09 10.65 -9.64
N GLY A 75 22.84 9.61 -10.02
CA GLY A 75 22.28 8.35 -10.50
C GLY A 75 21.47 7.62 -9.43
N ILE A 76 21.95 7.60 -8.18
CA ILE A 76 21.22 7.02 -7.05
C ILE A 76 19.98 7.87 -6.74
N MET A 77 20.11 9.20 -6.69
CA MET A 77 18.97 10.12 -6.50
C MET A 77 17.91 9.88 -7.56
N TYR A 78 18.29 9.86 -8.83
CA TYR A 78 17.38 9.65 -9.95
C TYR A 78 16.67 8.30 -9.81
N TRP A 79 17.42 7.23 -9.54
CA TRP A 79 16.84 5.89 -9.35
C TRP A 79 15.81 5.85 -8.21
N TYR A 80 16.14 6.42 -7.04
CA TYR A 80 15.20 6.51 -5.93
C TYR A 80 14.04 7.48 -6.20
N ALA A 81 14.20 8.48 -7.07
CA ALA A 81 13.09 9.35 -7.47
C ALA A 81 12.12 8.64 -8.42
N VAL A 82 12.63 7.81 -9.34
CA VAL A 82 11.79 6.91 -10.15
C VAL A 82 11.04 5.94 -9.22
N LEU A 83 11.73 5.37 -8.24
CA LEU A 83 11.12 4.46 -7.29
C LEU A 83 10.07 5.14 -6.42
N ALA A 84 10.36 6.33 -5.88
CA ALA A 84 9.42 7.12 -5.09
C ALA A 84 8.15 7.49 -5.87
N ASN A 85 8.20 7.62 -7.19
CA ASN A 85 7.00 7.82 -7.99
C ASN A 85 6.11 6.55 -8.02
N PHE A 86 6.70 5.36 -7.99
CA PHE A 86 5.99 4.09 -7.88
C PHE A 86 5.50 3.86 -6.44
N ASP A 87 6.43 3.72 -5.48
CA ASP A 87 6.13 3.44 -4.07
C ASP A 87 5.32 4.58 -3.44
N GLY A 88 5.66 5.85 -3.70
CA GLY A 88 4.95 7.01 -3.14
C GLY A 88 3.53 7.19 -3.68
N SER A 89 3.13 6.49 -4.75
CA SER A 89 1.72 6.43 -5.17
C SER A 89 0.90 5.42 -4.33
N GLY A 90 1.57 4.39 -3.81
CA GLY A 90 1.01 3.31 -3.02
C GLY A 90 0.16 3.78 -1.83
N PRO A 91 0.65 4.65 -0.93
CA PRO A 91 -0.09 5.02 0.28
C PRO A 91 -1.44 5.68 -0.05
N ALA A 92 -1.46 6.60 -1.02
CA ALA A 92 -2.68 7.32 -1.39
C ALA A 92 -3.71 6.40 -2.07
N VAL A 93 -3.22 5.48 -2.92
CA VAL A 93 -4.05 4.46 -3.57
C VAL A 93 -4.66 3.52 -2.54
N PHE A 94 -3.84 2.87 -1.70
CA PHE A 94 -4.31 1.87 -0.76
C PHE A 94 -5.13 2.48 0.39
N ALA A 95 -4.91 3.75 0.74
CA ALA A 95 -5.79 4.47 1.65
C ALA A 95 -7.22 4.60 1.06
N LYS A 96 -7.35 4.98 -0.22
CA LYS A 96 -8.66 5.03 -0.88
C LYS A 96 -9.30 3.66 -0.99
N ALA A 97 -8.52 2.62 -1.31
CA ALA A 97 -9.04 1.26 -1.34
C ALA A 97 -9.49 0.77 0.04
N THR A 98 -8.78 1.17 1.11
CA THR A 98 -9.17 0.86 2.49
C THR A 98 -10.54 1.47 2.78
N ILE A 99 -10.72 2.77 2.50
CA ILE A 99 -12.02 3.46 2.67
C ILE A 99 -13.11 2.73 1.88
N HIS A 100 -12.86 2.45 0.60
CA HIS A 100 -13.82 1.78 -0.27
C HIS A 100 -14.17 0.35 0.22
N ALA A 101 -13.19 -0.37 0.77
CA ALA A 101 -13.42 -1.69 1.35
C ALA A 101 -14.32 -1.64 2.61
N PHE A 102 -14.29 -0.55 3.39
CA PHE A 102 -15.26 -0.31 4.45
C PHE A 102 -16.64 0.03 3.90
N GLU A 103 -16.74 0.95 2.93
CA GLU A 103 -18.02 1.37 2.34
C GLU A 103 -18.76 0.24 1.62
N THR A 104 -18.01 -0.74 1.10
CA THR A 104 -18.55 -1.92 0.41
C THR A 104 -18.62 -3.16 1.28
N HIS A 105 -18.42 -3.02 2.60
CA HIS A 105 -18.53 -4.09 3.59
C HIS A 105 -17.72 -5.35 3.22
N GLN A 106 -16.50 -5.16 2.71
CA GLN A 106 -15.59 -6.28 2.50
C GLN A 106 -15.27 -6.96 3.82
N GLU A 107 -14.95 -8.26 3.75
CA GLU A 107 -14.53 -9.03 4.91
C GLU A 107 -13.40 -8.34 5.69
N ASP A 108 -13.38 -8.56 7.00
CA ASP A 108 -12.43 -7.95 7.94
C ASP A 108 -10.95 -8.07 7.52
N PRO A 109 -10.46 -9.24 7.05
CA PRO A 109 -9.05 -9.35 6.70
C PRO A 109 -8.67 -8.56 5.44
N ILE A 110 -9.58 -8.26 4.50
CA ILE A 110 -9.25 -7.39 3.35
C ILE A 110 -8.94 -5.97 3.82
N ARG A 111 -9.83 -5.40 4.63
CA ARG A 111 -9.67 -4.03 5.16
C ARG A 111 -8.37 -3.88 5.93
N LYS A 112 -8.04 -4.88 6.74
CA LYS A 112 -6.79 -4.95 7.51
C LYS A 112 -5.55 -5.12 6.62
N CYS A 113 -5.61 -5.98 5.60
CA CYS A 113 -4.54 -6.14 4.63
C CYS A 113 -4.25 -4.85 3.85
N PHE A 114 -5.27 -4.14 3.37
CA PHE A 114 -5.05 -2.87 2.66
C PHE A 114 -4.48 -1.78 3.56
N PHE A 115 -4.88 -1.76 4.83
CA PHE A 115 -4.24 -0.87 5.81
C PHE A 115 -2.77 -1.24 6.04
N SER A 116 -2.42 -2.53 6.14
CA SER A 116 -1.01 -2.92 6.26
C SER A 116 -0.18 -2.53 5.03
N ILE A 117 -0.73 -2.70 3.81
CA ILE A 117 -0.05 -2.25 2.60
C ILE A 117 0.15 -0.73 2.64
N THR A 118 -0.89 0.04 2.96
CA THR A 118 -0.79 1.50 3.09
C THR A 118 0.35 1.93 4.02
N HIS A 119 0.53 1.22 5.14
CA HIS A 119 1.62 1.46 6.07
C HIS A 119 2.99 1.09 5.49
N ASP A 120 3.09 -0.09 4.88
CA ASP A 120 4.33 -0.59 4.29
C ASP A 120 4.82 0.34 3.17
N GLU A 121 3.93 0.78 2.29
CA GLU A 121 4.25 1.73 1.21
C GLU A 121 4.74 3.09 1.72
N MET A 122 4.24 3.54 2.89
CA MET A 122 4.74 4.77 3.51
C MET A 122 6.19 4.63 3.96
N ASN A 123 6.56 3.45 4.46
CA ASN A 123 7.95 3.15 4.81
C ASN A 123 8.85 3.09 3.57
N HIS A 124 8.35 2.57 2.45
CA HIS A 124 9.09 2.50 1.19
C HIS A 124 9.36 3.89 0.63
N GLU A 125 8.34 4.75 0.63
CA GLU A 125 8.47 6.16 0.25
C GLU A 125 9.48 6.90 1.14
N GLU A 126 9.40 6.73 2.47
CA GLU A 126 10.30 7.39 3.41
C GLU A 126 11.76 6.97 3.17
N VAL A 127 12.01 5.70 2.86
CA VAL A 127 13.35 5.23 2.48
C VAL A 127 13.85 5.94 1.24
N CYS A 128 13.00 6.12 0.22
CA CYS A 128 13.38 6.86 -0.98
C CYS A 128 13.72 8.31 -0.66
N GLN A 129 12.87 8.97 0.14
CA GLN A 129 13.08 10.33 0.60
C GLN A 129 14.42 10.46 1.33
N ARG A 130 14.72 9.59 2.28
CA ARG A 130 15.97 9.62 3.06
C ARG A 130 17.19 9.40 2.17
N ALA A 131 17.16 8.42 1.26
CA ALA A 131 18.26 8.16 0.34
C ALA A 131 18.55 9.36 -0.58
N ILE A 132 17.49 9.97 -1.13
CA ILE A 132 17.58 11.17 -1.96
C ILE A 132 18.19 12.33 -1.15
N GLN A 133 17.61 12.66 0.00
CA GLN A 133 18.04 13.82 0.81
C GLN A 133 19.46 13.68 1.35
N LYS A 134 19.94 12.45 1.62
CA LYS A 134 21.33 12.25 2.07
C LYS A 134 22.37 12.49 0.97
N LEU A 135 22.05 12.15 -0.27
CA LEU A 135 23.03 12.24 -1.37
C LEU A 135 22.93 13.57 -2.13
N VAL A 136 21.71 14.10 -2.29
CA VAL A 136 21.44 15.35 -3.00
C VAL A 136 20.35 16.13 -2.23
N PRO A 137 20.73 16.94 -1.23
CA PRO A 137 19.77 17.74 -0.47
C PRO A 137 18.90 18.63 -1.37
N GLY A 138 17.59 18.65 -1.13
CA GLY A 138 16.61 19.40 -1.93
C GLY A 138 16.12 18.67 -3.18
N ALA A 139 16.76 17.57 -3.60
CA ALA A 139 16.23 16.74 -4.69
C ALA A 139 14.90 16.06 -4.27
N PRO A 140 14.08 15.55 -5.21
CA PRO A 140 14.31 15.48 -6.65
C PRO A 140 14.03 16.76 -7.43
N MET A 141 13.30 17.74 -6.86
CA MET A 141 12.86 18.91 -7.61
C MET A 141 13.48 20.23 -7.16
N ASP A 142 13.81 20.40 -5.88
CA ASP A 142 14.23 21.69 -5.30
C ASP A 142 15.76 21.84 -5.20
N PHE A 143 16.52 21.10 -6.02
CA PHE A 143 17.97 21.24 -6.12
C PHE A 143 18.38 22.01 -7.37
N GLU A 144 19.47 22.78 -7.29
CA GLU A 144 20.02 23.51 -8.43
C GLU A 144 20.85 22.55 -9.31
N PRO A 145 20.45 22.29 -10.57
CA PRO A 145 21.16 21.36 -11.44
C PRO A 145 22.44 22.02 -12.01
N THR A 146 23.59 21.56 -11.55
CA THR A 146 24.94 22.06 -11.92
C THR A 146 25.50 21.48 -13.22
N SER A 147 24.83 20.48 -13.82
CA SER A 147 25.28 19.79 -15.03
C SER A 147 24.12 19.47 -15.98
N GLU A 148 24.42 19.19 -17.24
CA GLU A 148 23.40 18.76 -18.22
C GLU A 148 22.75 17.43 -17.83
N LEU A 149 23.49 16.53 -17.18
CA LEU A 149 22.95 15.28 -16.64
C LEU A 149 21.95 15.57 -15.50
N ALA A 150 22.27 16.51 -14.60
CA ALA A 150 21.36 16.92 -13.53
C ALA A 150 20.07 17.55 -14.06
N LYS A 151 20.18 18.42 -15.07
CA LYS A 151 19.01 19.00 -15.76
C LYS A 151 18.15 17.92 -16.42
N ALA A 152 18.79 16.96 -17.10
CA ALA A 152 18.09 15.85 -17.73
C ALA A 152 17.35 14.96 -16.70
N ALA A 153 17.99 14.66 -15.57
CA ALA A 153 17.38 13.91 -14.48
C ALA A 153 16.15 14.64 -13.91
N GLN A 154 16.30 15.92 -13.54
CA GLN A 154 15.20 16.73 -13.00
C GLN A 154 14.03 16.84 -13.99
N ASN A 155 14.32 17.07 -15.28
CA ASN A 155 13.29 17.14 -16.32
C ASN A 155 12.57 15.80 -16.49
N ASN A 156 13.29 14.68 -16.47
CA ASN A 156 12.68 13.36 -16.56
C ASN A 156 11.78 13.05 -15.35
N ILE A 157 12.24 13.39 -14.13
CA ILE A 157 11.42 13.23 -12.93
C ILE A 157 10.14 14.08 -13.01
N GLY A 158 10.23 15.31 -13.50
CA GLY A 158 9.05 16.14 -13.77
C GLY A 158 8.06 15.47 -14.73
N TRP A 159 8.55 14.83 -15.80
CA TRP A 159 7.70 14.05 -16.71
C TRP A 159 7.07 12.82 -16.05
N LEU A 160 7.81 12.14 -15.17
CA LEU A 160 7.29 11.02 -14.40
C LEU A 160 6.12 11.48 -13.51
N TYR A 161 6.26 12.60 -12.79
CA TYR A 161 5.18 13.15 -11.97
C TYR A 161 3.97 13.61 -12.79
N HIS A 162 4.19 14.22 -13.95
CA HIS A 162 3.09 14.54 -14.88
C HIS A 162 2.30 13.28 -15.28
N ASN A 163 2.99 12.19 -15.59
CA ASN A 163 2.36 10.91 -15.93
C ASN A 163 1.69 10.25 -14.71
N GLY A 164 2.30 10.34 -13.52
CA GLY A 164 1.73 9.91 -12.25
C GLY A 164 0.41 10.62 -11.91
N GLY A 165 0.32 11.93 -12.18
CA GLY A 165 -0.93 12.69 -12.01
C GLY A 165 -2.08 12.19 -12.87
N ARG A 166 -1.80 11.75 -14.11
CA ARG A 166 -2.81 11.10 -14.97
C ARG A 166 -3.25 9.76 -14.41
N TYR A 167 -2.30 8.95 -13.95
CA TYR A 167 -2.60 7.67 -13.32
C TYR A 167 -3.51 7.84 -12.10
N TRP A 168 -3.19 8.78 -11.20
CA TRP A 168 -3.99 9.09 -10.02
C TRP A 168 -5.45 9.43 -10.35
N THR A 169 -5.65 10.26 -11.37
CA THR A 169 -6.99 10.64 -11.85
C THR A 169 -7.75 9.41 -12.36
N GLY A 170 -7.09 8.57 -13.15
CA GLY A 170 -7.68 7.34 -13.69
C GLY A 170 -8.04 6.32 -12.60
N TYR A 171 -7.16 6.11 -11.62
CA TYR A 171 -7.40 5.23 -10.48
C TYR A 171 -8.59 5.71 -9.65
N SER A 172 -8.60 7.00 -9.31
CA SER A 172 -9.66 7.62 -8.50
C SER A 172 -11.04 7.47 -9.16
N ALA A 173 -11.13 7.64 -10.48
CA ALA A 173 -12.37 7.47 -11.22
C ALA A 173 -12.80 6.00 -11.36
N SER A 174 -11.89 5.05 -11.17
CA SER A 174 -12.11 3.61 -11.35
C SER A 174 -12.68 2.93 -10.10
N LEU A 175 -12.43 3.48 -8.90
CA LEU A 175 -12.93 2.95 -7.63
C LEU A 175 -14.46 2.79 -7.58
N ALA A 176 -15.20 3.71 -8.20
CA ALA A 176 -16.66 3.64 -8.26
C ALA A 176 -17.19 2.71 -9.38
N LYS A 177 -16.32 2.20 -10.25
CA LYS A 177 -16.70 1.51 -11.51
C LYS A 177 -16.42 0.02 -11.47
N TYR A 178 -15.35 -0.39 -10.80
CA TYR A 178 -14.86 -1.75 -10.85
C TYR A 178 -14.77 -2.37 -9.45
N PRO A 179 -15.06 -3.68 -9.32
CA PRO A 179 -14.76 -4.42 -8.10
C PRO A 179 -13.29 -4.31 -7.72
N LEU A 180 -12.98 -4.42 -6.42
CA LEU A 180 -11.62 -4.34 -5.91
C LEU A 180 -10.68 -5.34 -6.59
N SER A 181 -11.11 -6.59 -6.81
CA SER A 181 -10.31 -7.60 -7.53
C SER A 181 -9.88 -7.17 -8.94
N VAL A 182 -10.72 -6.44 -9.67
CA VAL A 182 -10.41 -5.92 -11.02
C VAL A 182 -9.48 -4.71 -10.96
N LEU A 183 -9.58 -3.89 -9.91
CA LEU A 183 -8.65 -2.79 -9.68
C LEU A 183 -7.27 -3.33 -9.31
N PHE A 184 -7.22 -4.30 -8.40
CA PHE A 184 -5.97 -4.83 -7.84
C PHE A 184 -5.21 -5.79 -8.75
N THR A 185 -5.80 -6.30 -9.82
CA THR A 185 -5.03 -7.00 -10.86
C THR A 185 -4.06 -6.08 -11.59
N SER A 186 -4.37 -4.79 -11.72
CA SER A 186 -3.41 -3.82 -12.28
C SER A 186 -2.23 -3.56 -11.32
N PHE A 187 -2.47 -3.59 -10.00
CA PHE A 187 -1.43 -3.49 -8.98
C PHE A 187 -0.58 -4.75 -8.91
N MET A 188 -1.21 -5.93 -9.00
CA MET A 188 -0.53 -7.21 -8.94
C MET A 188 0.65 -7.32 -9.91
N MET A 189 0.55 -6.74 -11.11
CA MET A 189 1.68 -6.69 -12.05
C MET A 189 2.83 -5.81 -11.55
N GLY A 190 2.51 -4.66 -10.96
CA GLY A 190 3.46 -3.84 -10.23
C GLY A 190 4.17 -4.63 -9.13
N GLU A 191 3.40 -5.35 -8.29
CA GLU A 191 3.94 -6.18 -7.20
C GLU A 191 4.84 -7.33 -7.70
N VAL A 192 4.50 -7.97 -8.82
CA VAL A 192 5.34 -9.02 -9.43
C VAL A 192 6.66 -8.43 -9.92
N ALA A 193 6.60 -7.30 -10.61
CA ALA A 193 7.78 -6.62 -11.12
C ALA A 193 8.67 -6.11 -9.97
N SER A 194 8.07 -5.47 -8.97
CA SER A 194 8.75 -4.88 -7.81
C SER A 194 9.38 -5.97 -6.93
N SER A 195 8.65 -7.02 -6.57
CA SER A 195 9.18 -8.14 -5.77
C SER A 195 10.39 -8.82 -6.45
N THR A 196 10.34 -9.00 -7.77
CA THR A 196 11.47 -9.55 -8.55
C THR A 196 12.66 -8.59 -8.56
N LEU A 197 12.39 -7.30 -8.81
CA LEU A 197 13.39 -6.24 -8.83
C LEU A 197 14.11 -6.14 -7.49
N PHE A 198 13.38 -5.93 -6.40
CA PHE A 198 13.96 -5.75 -5.06
C PHE A 198 14.67 -6.99 -4.55
N PHE A 199 14.16 -8.19 -4.83
CA PHE A 199 14.88 -9.41 -4.50
C PHE A 199 16.21 -9.49 -5.25
N GLY A 200 16.23 -9.17 -6.55
CA GLY A 200 17.46 -9.09 -7.34
C GLY A 200 18.44 -8.04 -6.79
N MET A 201 17.94 -6.86 -6.44
CA MET A 201 18.73 -5.76 -5.89
C MET A 201 19.29 -6.10 -4.50
N SER A 202 18.52 -6.76 -3.63
CA SER A 202 18.99 -7.21 -2.31
C SER A 202 20.17 -8.18 -2.38
N LYS A 203 20.36 -8.88 -3.51
CA LYS A 203 21.50 -9.78 -3.72
C LYS A 203 22.71 -9.08 -4.33
N LYS A 204 22.47 -8.06 -5.17
CA LYS A 204 23.50 -7.41 -5.98
C LYS A 204 23.99 -6.07 -5.45
N ALA A 205 23.20 -5.40 -4.61
CA ALA A 205 23.60 -4.15 -3.97
C ALA A 205 24.89 -4.36 -3.15
N THR A 206 25.86 -3.49 -3.39
CA THR A 206 27.17 -3.52 -2.72
C THR A 206 27.16 -2.71 -1.44
N HIS A 207 26.40 -1.62 -1.39
CA HIS A 207 26.26 -0.80 -0.19
C HIS A 207 25.38 -1.54 0.85
N PRO A 208 25.87 -1.77 2.09
CA PRO A 208 25.15 -2.55 3.11
C PRO A 208 23.76 -2.01 3.42
N LEU A 209 23.61 -0.68 3.55
CA LEU A 209 22.32 -0.02 3.79
C LEU A 209 21.28 -0.38 2.72
N PHE A 210 21.61 -0.18 1.44
CA PHE A 210 20.69 -0.48 0.34
C PHE A 210 20.37 -1.97 0.25
N LYS A 211 21.34 -2.84 0.56
CA LYS A 211 21.12 -4.28 0.60
C LYS A 211 20.05 -4.66 1.65
N GLU A 212 20.12 -4.05 2.82
CA GLU A 212 19.16 -4.28 3.90
C GLU A 212 17.78 -3.71 3.55
N ILE A 213 17.73 -2.47 3.05
CA ILE A 213 16.52 -1.82 2.55
C ILE A 213 15.80 -2.71 1.52
N PHE A 214 16.48 -3.14 0.46
CA PHE A 214 15.86 -3.94 -0.60
C PHE A 214 15.38 -5.30 -0.10
N LYS A 215 16.05 -5.85 0.92
CA LYS A 215 15.57 -7.08 1.57
C LYS A 215 14.25 -6.84 2.30
N LYS A 216 14.12 -5.73 3.03
CA LYS A 216 12.90 -5.38 3.78
C LYS A 216 11.75 -5.06 2.85
N VAL A 217 11.97 -4.15 1.90
CA VAL A 217 10.99 -3.80 0.86
C VAL A 217 10.55 -5.04 0.09
N GLY A 218 11.49 -5.88 -0.39
CA GLY A 218 11.14 -7.12 -1.10
C GLY A 218 10.34 -8.13 -0.26
N GLN A 219 10.44 -8.12 1.07
CA GLN A 219 9.61 -8.95 1.95
C GLN A 219 8.16 -8.43 2.05
N ASP A 220 7.98 -7.12 1.97
CA ASP A 220 6.67 -6.47 1.95
C ASP A 220 5.98 -6.70 0.61
N GLU A 221 6.68 -6.48 -0.50
CA GLU A 221 6.14 -6.69 -1.86
C GLU A 221 5.74 -8.15 -2.11
N ALA A 222 6.51 -9.11 -1.60
CA ALA A 222 6.12 -10.51 -1.64
C ALA A 222 4.81 -10.79 -0.87
N ARG A 223 4.55 -10.05 0.21
CA ARG A 223 3.31 -10.12 0.97
C ARG A 223 2.17 -9.38 0.26
N HIS A 224 2.43 -8.22 -0.34
CA HIS A 224 1.46 -7.45 -1.14
C HIS A 224 0.96 -8.29 -2.31
N LEU A 225 1.87 -8.90 -3.07
CA LEU A 225 1.55 -9.84 -4.13
C LEU A 225 0.67 -11.00 -3.63
N ALA A 226 1.02 -11.61 -2.48
CA ALA A 226 0.23 -12.69 -1.91
C ALA A 226 -1.18 -12.25 -1.51
N ILE A 227 -1.35 -11.02 -1.02
CA ILE A 227 -2.66 -10.43 -0.72
C ILE A 227 -3.47 -10.25 -2.00
N CYS A 228 -2.90 -9.58 -3.02
CA CYS A 228 -3.55 -9.34 -4.31
C CYS A 228 -3.99 -10.64 -5.00
N LEU A 229 -3.12 -11.65 -5.03
CA LEU A 229 -3.44 -12.98 -5.57
C LEU A 229 -4.59 -13.64 -4.80
N THR A 230 -4.56 -13.59 -3.47
CA THR A 230 -5.59 -14.24 -2.65
C THR A 230 -6.95 -13.56 -2.82
N VAL A 231 -7.00 -12.23 -2.95
CA VAL A 231 -8.23 -11.49 -3.26
C VAL A 231 -8.76 -11.86 -4.64
N LEU A 232 -7.88 -11.95 -5.65
CA LEU A 232 -8.26 -12.37 -6.99
C LEU A 232 -8.80 -13.81 -7.00
N GLU A 233 -8.11 -14.75 -6.36
CA GLU A 233 -8.52 -16.16 -6.25
C GLU A 233 -9.91 -16.30 -5.63
N ARG A 234 -10.22 -15.51 -4.59
CA ARG A 234 -11.53 -15.48 -3.93
C ARG A 234 -12.62 -15.00 -4.88
N ASP A 235 -12.39 -13.89 -5.58
CA ASP A 235 -13.41 -13.24 -6.41
C ASP A 235 -13.61 -13.93 -7.76
N TRP A 236 -12.56 -14.57 -8.30
CA TRP A 236 -12.51 -15.12 -9.65
C TRP A 236 -13.74 -15.96 -10.05
N PRO A 237 -14.26 -16.88 -9.20
CA PRO A 237 -15.44 -17.67 -9.55
C PRO A 237 -16.68 -16.81 -9.83
N GLY A 238 -16.83 -15.69 -9.11
CA GLY A 238 -17.97 -14.78 -9.19
C GLY A 238 -17.84 -13.67 -10.23
N LEU A 239 -16.66 -13.50 -10.86
CA LEU A 239 -16.45 -12.46 -11.88
C LEU A 239 -17.16 -12.79 -13.20
N SER A 240 -17.70 -11.75 -13.84
CA SER A 240 -18.24 -11.82 -15.21
C SER A 240 -17.14 -12.12 -16.24
N ASP A 241 -17.52 -12.64 -17.40
CA ASP A 241 -16.59 -12.90 -18.50
C ASP A 241 -15.92 -11.63 -19.02
N GLU A 242 -16.61 -10.49 -18.93
CA GLU A 242 -16.06 -9.17 -19.25
C GLU A 242 -14.88 -8.84 -18.32
N TYR A 243 -15.06 -8.98 -17.01
CA TYR A 243 -14.00 -8.71 -16.03
C TYR A 243 -12.86 -9.71 -16.14
N LYS A 244 -13.14 -11.01 -16.35
CA LYS A 244 -12.09 -12.01 -16.60
C LYS A 244 -11.28 -11.68 -17.85
N THR A 245 -11.93 -11.21 -18.92
CA THR A 245 -11.27 -10.76 -20.15
C THR A 245 -10.41 -9.52 -19.90
N MET A 246 -10.92 -8.54 -19.13
CA MET A 246 -10.18 -7.34 -18.76
C MET A 246 -8.92 -7.68 -17.96
N ILE A 247 -9.06 -8.50 -16.92
CA ILE A 247 -7.94 -8.97 -16.09
C ILE A 247 -6.92 -9.71 -16.96
N THR A 248 -7.37 -10.63 -17.83
CA THR A 248 -6.47 -11.34 -18.74
C THR A 248 -5.68 -10.41 -19.64
N LYS A 249 -6.30 -9.33 -20.13
CA LYS A 249 -5.61 -8.30 -20.93
C LYS A 249 -4.58 -7.54 -20.10
N GLN A 250 -4.92 -7.15 -18.86
CA GLN A 250 -4.00 -6.48 -17.94
C GLN A 250 -2.77 -7.34 -17.65
N LEU A 251 -2.97 -8.63 -17.33
CA LEU A 251 -1.89 -9.58 -17.04
C LEU A 251 -0.98 -9.88 -18.22
N ARG A 252 -1.46 -9.69 -19.46
CA ARG A 252 -0.64 -9.84 -20.68
C ARG A 252 0.11 -8.56 -21.06
N ALA A 253 -0.36 -7.42 -20.58
CA ALA A 253 0.19 -6.11 -20.92
C ALA A 253 1.32 -5.68 -19.98
N GLY A 254 1.33 -6.19 -18.75
CA GLY A 254 2.49 -6.11 -17.85
C GLY A 254 3.49 -7.21 -18.14
#